data_AF-A0A084WAK8-F1
#
_entry.id   AF-A0A084WAK8-F1
#
_cell.length_a   1.000
_cell.length_b   1.000
_cell.length_c   1.000
_cell.angle_alpha   90.00
_cell.angle_beta   90.00
_cell.angle_gamma   90.00
#
_symmetry.space_group_name_H-M   'P 1'
#
loop_
_entity.id
_entity.type
_entity.pdbx_description
1 polymer ?
#
loop_
_entity_poly.entity_id
_entity_poly.type
_entity_poly.pdbx_seq_one_letter_code
_entity_poly.pdbx_strand_id
1 'polypeptide(L)'
;MNYTVSYDLYIHNLNYIRWCANAVGMDVMAPNYKPIWKTFVALVAVCVGLLGEFYSIWYFWTDVVKLMESAAIYALMIQGCTKFYTALRYHDFFIAMYGRLDRFHQEHRTHAKNNAALLLLMQRVYLLTRLIGVQYAISVTVFGCIPPLAYLVKGERMLCFSLVIPFTDTTILSHYFLNLAWQYYILLLALAGFSAAESVILLFVGSLAGYADVLKNEIDELNSILQDADRTGDRSMVKQKILKIICLHQRILEYEKDLEERYSLNNFVQVFSVMLTLGGALFLCIITNSITMYTVVLCVAIQLFELCLLGTILSVKNEEIEATVYNSLWYLMDRSEKSTFLILFHRSQHAVEMTVANMGSLNIVLFVTILRKIYGFTMMLMNFYG
;
A
#
# COMPACT_ATOMS: atom_id res chain seq x y z
N MET A 1 20.24 -9.13 -11.40
CA MET A 1 21.12 -7.97 -11.13
C MET A 1 21.66 -8.14 -9.72
N ASN A 2 22.97 -8.28 -9.54
CA ASN A 2 23.59 -8.43 -8.21
C ASN A 2 23.99 -7.05 -7.69
N TYR A 3 23.12 -6.44 -6.88
CA TYR A 3 23.43 -5.20 -6.18
C TYR A 3 24.23 -5.50 -4.91
N THR A 4 25.30 -4.76 -4.67
CA THR A 4 26.14 -4.87 -3.46
C THR A 4 25.81 -3.79 -2.42
N VAL A 5 25.16 -2.70 -2.84
CA VAL A 5 24.80 -1.55 -2.01
C VAL A 5 23.29 -1.42 -1.95
N SER A 6 22.74 -1.30 -0.74
CA SER A 6 21.30 -1.13 -0.50
C SER A 6 20.73 0.10 -1.20
N TYR A 7 21.48 1.21 -1.20
CA TYR A 7 21.13 2.48 -1.85
C TYR A 7 20.82 2.33 -3.34
N ASP A 8 21.65 1.60 -4.09
CA ASP A 8 21.48 1.47 -5.55
C ASP A 8 20.20 0.71 -5.89
N LEU A 9 19.89 -0.33 -5.10
CA LEU A 9 18.63 -1.08 -5.25
C LEU A 9 17.42 -0.23 -4.83
N TYR A 10 17.58 0.58 -3.78
CA TYR A 10 16.57 1.55 -3.35
C TYR A 10 16.20 2.51 -4.48
N ILE A 11 17.19 3.19 -5.07
CA ILE A 11 16.98 4.11 -6.18
C ILE A 11 16.41 3.41 -7.42
N HIS A 12 16.85 2.18 -7.71
CA HIS A 12 16.30 1.41 -8.82
C HIS A 12 14.81 1.12 -8.64
N ASN A 13 14.40 0.65 -7.45
CA ASN A 13 12.99 0.41 -7.17
C ASN A 13 12.17 1.72 -7.19
N LEU A 14 12.73 2.79 -6.61
CA LEU A 14 12.10 4.10 -6.59
C LEU A 14 11.82 4.62 -8.01
N ASN A 15 12.78 4.46 -8.93
CA ASN A 15 12.61 4.86 -10.32
C ASN A 15 11.48 4.09 -11.02
N TYR A 16 11.29 2.82 -10.70
CA TYR A 16 10.14 2.06 -11.20
C TYR A 16 8.81 2.61 -10.68
N ILE A 17 8.72 2.88 -9.38
CA ILE A 17 7.52 3.48 -8.76
C ILE A 17 7.21 4.85 -9.39
N ARG A 18 8.24 5.69 -9.57
CA ARG A 18 8.13 7.00 -10.23
C ARG A 18 7.70 6.88 -11.69
N TRP A 19 8.19 5.87 -12.41
CA TRP A 19 7.76 5.60 -13.78
C TRP A 19 6.26 5.27 -13.85
N CYS A 20 5.75 4.40 -12.97
CA CYS A 20 4.32 4.13 -12.86
C CYS A 20 3.52 5.40 -12.49
N ALA A 21 3.99 6.17 -11.51
CA ALA A 21 3.32 7.40 -11.08
C ALA A 21 3.30 8.48 -12.19
N ASN A 22 4.38 8.60 -12.98
CA ASN A 22 4.46 9.52 -14.11
C ASN A 22 3.54 9.15 -15.28
N ALA A 23 3.23 7.86 -15.47
CA ALA A 23 2.23 7.45 -16.47
C ALA A 23 0.84 8.06 -16.16
N VAL A 24 0.55 8.27 -14.88
CA VAL A 24 -0.66 8.94 -14.37
C VAL A 24 -0.49 10.46 -14.24
N GLY A 25 0.71 10.98 -14.49
CA GLY A 25 1.04 12.39 -14.27
C GLY A 25 1.20 12.78 -12.80
N MET A 26 1.40 11.82 -11.89
CA MET A 26 1.57 12.04 -10.46
C MET A 26 2.98 11.70 -9.96
N ASP A 27 4.03 12.10 -10.68
CA ASP A 27 5.40 12.01 -10.14
C ASP A 27 5.63 13.11 -9.09
N VAL A 28 5.02 12.94 -7.92
CA VAL A 28 5.09 13.84 -6.77
C VAL A 28 6.52 14.06 -6.28
N MET A 29 7.45 13.17 -6.67
CA MET A 29 8.86 13.23 -6.27
C MET A 29 9.73 14.12 -7.17
N ALA A 30 9.18 14.66 -8.26
CA ALA A 30 9.94 15.60 -9.08
C ALA A 30 10.19 16.89 -8.27
N PRO A 31 11.41 17.43 -8.24
CA PRO A 31 11.78 18.59 -7.40
C PRO A 31 11.03 19.90 -7.73
N ASN A 32 10.19 19.90 -8.77
CA ASN A 32 9.27 20.98 -9.13
C ASN A 32 7.92 20.40 -9.60
N TYR A 33 7.38 19.43 -8.87
CA TYR A 33 6.10 18.82 -9.23
C TYR A 33 5.00 19.89 -9.30
N LYS A 34 4.40 20.02 -10.48
CA LYS A 34 3.15 20.74 -10.71
C LYS A 34 2.20 19.76 -11.39
N PRO A 35 0.89 19.80 -11.09
CA PRO A 35 -0.09 19.00 -11.81
C PRO A 35 0.07 19.26 -13.31
N ILE A 36 0.40 18.20 -14.07
CA ILE A 36 0.61 18.26 -15.51
C ILE A 36 -0.77 18.03 -16.17
N TRP A 37 -0.90 18.37 -17.46
CA TRP A 37 -2.10 18.05 -18.24
C TRP A 37 -2.50 16.56 -18.11
N LYS A 38 -1.55 15.63 -17.97
CA LYS A 38 -1.81 14.20 -17.73
C LYS A 38 -2.61 13.95 -16.45
N THR A 39 -2.26 14.63 -15.37
CA THR A 39 -2.97 14.56 -14.07
C THR A 39 -4.41 15.04 -14.23
N PHE A 40 -4.61 16.12 -14.99
CA PHE A 40 -5.94 16.66 -15.26
C PHE A 40 -6.77 15.69 -16.10
N VAL A 41 -6.20 15.10 -17.17
CA VAL A 41 -6.89 14.11 -18.00
C VAL A 41 -7.25 12.86 -17.19
N ALA A 42 -6.34 12.37 -16.36
CA ALA A 42 -6.59 11.26 -15.45
C ALA A 42 -7.77 11.55 -14.49
N LEU A 43 -7.74 12.73 -13.85
CA LEU A 43 -8.78 13.14 -12.91
C LEU A 43 -10.14 13.29 -13.59
N VAL A 44 -10.17 13.93 -14.77
CA VAL A 44 -11.39 14.06 -15.58
C VAL A 44 -11.93 12.68 -15.97
N ALA A 45 -11.09 11.76 -16.41
CA ALA A 45 -11.53 10.42 -16.80
C ALA A 45 -12.16 9.66 -15.62
N VAL A 46 -11.57 9.74 -14.42
CA VAL A 46 -12.12 9.13 -13.21
C VAL A 46 -13.43 9.82 -12.79
N CYS A 47 -13.51 11.15 -12.85
CA CYS A 47 -14.75 11.89 -12.56
C CYS A 47 -15.88 11.53 -13.52
N VAL A 48 -15.60 11.37 -14.81
CA VAL A 48 -16.58 10.88 -15.80
C VAL A 48 -17.10 9.49 -15.41
N GLY A 49 -16.24 8.61 -14.90
CA GLY A 49 -16.64 7.29 -14.41
C GLY A 49 -17.53 7.36 -13.18
N LEU A 50 -17.20 8.19 -12.19
CA LEU A 50 -18.03 8.40 -11.00
C LEU A 50 -19.42 8.94 -11.35
N LEU A 51 -19.50 9.91 -12.28
CA LEU A 51 -20.78 10.45 -12.74
C LEU A 51 -21.53 9.44 -13.63
N GLY A 52 -20.79 8.64 -14.39
CA GLY A 52 -21.31 7.54 -15.22
C GLY A 52 -22.03 6.47 -14.43
N GLU A 53 -21.70 6.28 -13.15
CA GLU A 53 -22.36 5.28 -12.31
C GLU A 53 -23.87 5.55 -12.18
N PHE A 54 -24.26 6.80 -11.92
CA PHE A 54 -25.68 7.15 -11.78
C PHE A 54 -26.48 6.83 -13.04
N TYR A 55 -25.87 7.05 -14.22
CA TYR A 55 -26.47 6.69 -15.49
C TYR A 55 -26.47 5.18 -15.73
N SER A 56 -25.41 4.49 -15.33
CA SER A 56 -25.27 3.02 -15.48
C SER A 56 -26.29 2.27 -14.63
N ILE A 57 -26.57 2.75 -13.41
CA ILE A 57 -27.64 2.24 -12.55
C ILE A 57 -29.00 2.36 -13.23
N TRP A 58 -29.27 3.51 -13.87
CA TRP A 58 -30.51 3.71 -14.61
C TRP A 58 -30.58 2.83 -15.87
N TYR A 59 -29.49 2.72 -16.62
CA TYR A 59 -29.41 1.95 -17.87
C TYR A 59 -29.54 0.44 -17.64
N PHE A 60 -28.94 -0.09 -16.56
CA PHE A 60 -28.97 -1.52 -16.21
C PHE A 60 -30.02 -1.87 -15.15
N TRP A 61 -31.00 -1.00 -14.88
CA TRP A 61 -31.97 -1.19 -13.80
C TRP A 61 -32.70 -2.56 -13.84
N THR A 62 -32.89 -3.12 -15.03
CA THR A 62 -33.56 -4.43 -15.20
C THR A 62 -32.64 -5.64 -14.97
N ASP A 63 -31.32 -5.46 -15.00
CA ASP A 63 -30.33 -6.53 -14.93
C ASP A 63 -29.49 -6.41 -13.64
N VAL A 64 -29.94 -7.13 -12.61
CA VAL A 64 -29.33 -7.11 -11.26
C VAL A 64 -27.86 -7.53 -11.29
N VAL A 65 -27.48 -8.43 -12.21
CA VAL A 65 -26.09 -8.91 -12.33
C VAL A 65 -25.17 -7.78 -12.75
N LYS A 66 -25.55 -7.02 -13.79
CA LYS A 66 -24.79 -5.87 -14.26
C LYS A 66 -24.77 -4.73 -13.25
N LEU A 67 -25.86 -4.53 -12.52
CA LEU A 67 -25.93 -3.54 -11.46
C LEU A 67 -24.95 -3.83 -10.32
N MET A 68 -24.84 -5.11 -9.90
CA MET A 68 -23.88 -5.51 -8.89
C MET A 68 -22.43 -5.40 -9.38
N GLU A 69 -22.16 -5.72 -10.64
CA GLU A 69 -20.85 -5.51 -11.25
C GLU A 69 -20.48 -4.02 -11.26
N SER A 70 -21.40 -3.16 -11.71
CA SER A 70 -21.25 -1.69 -11.70
C SER A 70 -20.92 -1.17 -10.30
N ALA A 71 -21.66 -1.61 -9.28
CA ALA A 71 -21.43 -1.21 -7.89
C ALA A 71 -20.05 -1.63 -7.37
N ALA A 72 -19.55 -2.81 -7.75
CA ALA A 72 -18.21 -3.28 -7.38
C ALA A 72 -17.11 -2.41 -8.01
N ILE A 73 -17.27 -2.03 -9.28
CA ILE A 73 -16.33 -1.13 -9.98
C ILE A 73 -16.38 0.27 -9.41
N TYR A 74 -17.56 0.75 -9.04
CA TYR A 74 -17.74 2.05 -8.40
C TYR A 74 -16.97 2.14 -7.08
N ALA A 75 -17.00 1.10 -6.26
CA ALA A 75 -16.19 1.02 -5.04
C ALA A 75 -14.68 1.13 -5.34
N LEU A 76 -14.19 0.45 -6.38
CA LEU A 76 -12.80 0.58 -6.83
C LEU A 76 -12.47 1.99 -7.35
N MET A 77 -13.41 2.66 -8.04
CA MET A 77 -13.23 4.03 -8.50
C MET A 77 -13.13 5.03 -7.33
N ILE A 78 -13.96 4.87 -6.29
CA ILE A 78 -13.87 5.66 -5.05
C ILE A 78 -12.49 5.47 -4.38
N GLN A 79 -12.02 4.22 -4.33
CA GLN A 79 -10.69 3.92 -3.80
C GLN A 79 -9.58 4.60 -4.61
N GLY A 80 -9.67 4.55 -5.94
CA GLY A 80 -8.76 5.26 -6.84
C GLY A 80 -8.76 6.77 -6.55
N CYS A 81 -9.93 7.39 -6.47
CA CYS A 81 -10.08 8.82 -6.16
C CYS A 81 -9.42 9.20 -4.83
N THR A 82 -9.57 8.36 -3.82
CA THR A 82 -8.99 8.60 -2.49
C THR A 82 -7.47 8.58 -2.53
N LYS A 83 -6.88 7.68 -3.32
CA LYS A 83 -5.43 7.62 -3.56
C LYS A 83 -4.92 8.85 -4.32
N PHE A 84 -5.63 9.26 -5.38
CA PHE A 84 -5.35 10.51 -6.09
C PHE A 84 -5.41 11.72 -5.16
N TYR A 85 -6.47 11.82 -4.36
CA TYR A 85 -6.65 12.89 -3.39
C TYR A 85 -5.51 12.91 -2.36
N THR A 86 -5.15 11.76 -1.79
CA THR A 86 -4.06 11.63 -0.82
C THR A 86 -2.73 12.08 -1.42
N ALA A 87 -2.41 11.65 -2.64
CA ALA A 87 -1.19 12.03 -3.34
C ALA A 87 -1.11 13.54 -3.63
N LEU A 88 -2.21 14.17 -4.06
CA LEU A 88 -2.25 15.59 -4.37
C LEU A 88 -2.29 16.47 -3.11
N ARG A 89 -3.06 16.07 -2.10
CA ARG A 89 -3.26 16.85 -0.87
C ARG A 89 -2.02 16.83 0.02
N TYR A 90 -1.37 15.67 0.15
CA TYR A 90 -0.24 15.46 1.06
C TYR A 90 1.10 15.33 0.33
N HIS A 91 1.26 16.03 -0.79
CA HIS A 91 2.48 15.94 -1.60
C HIS A 91 3.77 16.26 -0.82
N ASP A 92 3.75 17.27 0.05
CA ASP A 92 4.88 17.63 0.93
C ASP A 92 5.28 16.49 1.88
N PHE A 93 4.29 15.72 2.37
CA PHE A 93 4.55 14.56 3.22
C PHE A 93 5.29 13.47 2.43
N PHE A 94 4.89 13.18 1.19
CA PHE A 94 5.60 12.23 0.35
C PHE A 94 7.06 12.66 0.14
N ILE A 95 7.30 13.93 -0.21
CA ILE A 95 8.64 14.48 -0.40
C ILE A 95 9.48 14.34 0.89
N ALA A 96 8.91 14.68 2.05
CA ALA A 96 9.58 14.55 3.34
C ALA A 96 9.92 13.08 3.68
N MET A 97 9.01 12.14 3.40
CA MET A 97 9.22 10.70 3.63
C MET A 97 10.34 10.14 2.75
N TYR A 98 10.35 10.49 1.46
CA TYR A 98 11.46 10.11 0.57
C TYR A 98 12.78 10.72 1.01
N GLY A 99 12.80 12.00 1.39
CA GLY A 99 14.00 12.64 1.89
C GLY A 99 14.51 12.05 3.21
N ARG A 100 13.63 11.52 4.07
CA ARG A 100 14.02 10.73 5.25
C ARG A 100 14.66 9.40 4.84
N LEU A 101 14.06 8.70 3.88
CA LEU A 101 14.52 7.39 3.43
C LEU A 101 15.84 7.44 2.65
N ASP A 102 16.01 8.41 1.76
CA ASP A 102 17.25 8.64 1.01
C ASP A 102 18.43 8.90 1.96
N ARG A 103 18.25 9.80 2.94
CA ARG A 103 19.23 10.05 4.00
C ARG A 103 19.53 8.80 4.82
N PHE A 104 18.50 8.03 5.20
CA PHE A 104 18.68 6.80 5.98
C PHE A 104 19.56 5.76 5.27
N HIS A 105 19.32 5.52 3.97
CA HIS A 105 20.15 4.61 3.19
C HIS A 105 21.57 5.16 2.97
N GLN A 106 21.75 6.48 2.82
CA GLN A 106 23.07 7.10 2.70
C GLN A 106 23.88 6.99 4.00
N GLU A 107 23.26 7.28 5.15
CA GLU A 107 23.89 7.20 6.49
C GLU A 107 24.45 5.79 6.78
N HIS A 108 23.75 4.74 6.33
CA HIS A 108 24.10 3.35 6.66
C HIS A 108 24.81 2.59 5.52
N ARG A 109 25.17 3.28 4.43
CA ARG A 109 25.81 2.68 3.25
C ARG A 109 27.15 2.02 3.56
N THR A 110 27.95 2.64 4.43
CA THR A 110 29.33 2.22 4.74
C THR A 110 29.40 1.18 5.86
N HIS A 111 28.37 1.06 6.68
CA HIS A 111 28.29 0.08 7.75
C HIS A 111 27.96 -1.31 7.18
N ALA A 112 28.93 -2.24 7.18
CA ALA A 112 28.79 -3.55 6.54
C ALA A 112 27.56 -4.36 7.02
N LYS A 113 27.35 -4.45 8.34
CA LYS A 113 26.22 -5.18 8.94
C LYS A 113 24.88 -4.54 8.59
N ASN A 114 24.78 -3.21 8.73
CA ASN A 114 23.55 -2.46 8.43
C ASN A 114 23.24 -2.51 6.93
N ASN A 115 24.20 -2.21 6.06
CA ASN A 115 24.00 -2.25 4.62
C ASN A 115 23.52 -3.63 4.13
N ALA A 116 24.05 -4.73 4.69
CA ALA A 116 23.59 -6.08 4.34
C ALA A 116 22.13 -6.33 4.75
N ALA A 117 21.73 -5.92 5.97
CA ALA A 117 20.36 -6.03 6.44
C ALA A 117 19.39 -5.18 5.60
N LEU A 118 19.74 -3.91 5.35
CA LEU A 118 18.95 -3.01 4.51
C LEU A 118 18.85 -3.53 3.07
N LEU A 119 19.91 -4.11 2.51
CA LEU A 119 19.91 -4.66 1.16
C LEU A 119 18.93 -5.82 1.05
N LEU A 120 18.94 -6.76 2.01
CA LEU A 120 18.02 -7.89 2.01
C LEU A 120 16.56 -7.43 2.15
N LEU A 121 16.31 -6.44 3.00
CA LEU A 121 14.99 -5.84 3.13
C LEU A 121 14.55 -5.16 1.83
N MET A 122 15.43 -4.39 1.19
CA MET A 122 15.13 -3.73 -0.08
C MET A 122 14.91 -4.73 -1.23
N GLN A 123 15.58 -5.90 -1.20
CA GLN A 123 15.31 -7.00 -2.13
C GLN A 123 13.90 -7.57 -1.95
N ARG A 124 13.43 -7.73 -0.71
CA ARG A 124 12.05 -8.17 -0.42
C ARG A 124 11.03 -7.14 -0.89
N VAL A 125 11.26 -5.86 -0.59
CA VAL A 125 10.40 -4.75 -1.05
C VAL A 125 10.36 -4.71 -2.59
N TYR A 126 11.51 -4.82 -3.26
CA TYR A 126 11.60 -4.88 -4.71
C TYR A 126 10.79 -6.04 -5.30
N LEU A 127 10.94 -7.25 -4.73
CA LEU A 127 10.20 -8.43 -5.20
C LEU A 127 8.69 -8.22 -5.05
N LEU A 128 8.23 -7.74 -3.88
CA LEU A 128 6.82 -7.46 -3.62
C LEU A 128 6.29 -6.37 -4.55
N THR A 129 7.03 -5.27 -4.78
CA THR A 129 6.68 -4.23 -5.77
C THR A 129 6.50 -4.82 -7.18
N ARG A 130 7.34 -5.77 -7.60
CA ARG A 130 7.19 -6.44 -8.89
C ARG A 130 5.97 -7.36 -8.93
N LEU A 131 5.71 -8.11 -7.86
CA LEU A 131 4.53 -8.96 -7.76
C LEU A 131 3.24 -8.16 -7.85
N ILE A 132 3.16 -7.02 -7.14
CA ILE A 132 2.04 -6.07 -7.23
C ILE A 132 1.84 -5.60 -8.69
N GLY A 133 2.92 -5.19 -9.36
CA GLY A 133 2.85 -4.77 -10.77
C GLY A 133 2.33 -5.88 -11.70
N VAL A 134 2.80 -7.12 -11.51
CA VAL A 134 2.36 -8.29 -12.29
C VAL A 134 0.89 -8.61 -12.02
N GLN A 135 0.44 -8.56 -10.76
CA GLN A 135 -0.95 -8.80 -10.39
C GLN A 135 -1.89 -7.84 -11.15
N TYR A 136 -1.65 -6.53 -11.07
CA TYR A 136 -2.50 -5.56 -11.76
C TYR A 136 -2.41 -5.68 -13.29
N ALA A 137 -1.24 -6.05 -13.83
CA ALA A 137 -1.09 -6.31 -15.26
C ALA A 137 -1.92 -7.51 -15.73
N ILE A 138 -1.96 -8.60 -14.95
CA ILE A 138 -2.82 -9.76 -15.21
C ILE A 138 -4.28 -9.34 -15.18
N SER A 139 -4.72 -8.62 -14.14
CA SER A 139 -6.11 -8.15 -14.04
C SER A 139 -6.51 -7.30 -15.23
N VAL A 140 -5.71 -6.31 -15.61
CA VAL A 140 -6.00 -5.44 -16.77
C VAL A 140 -6.00 -6.20 -18.09
N THR A 141 -5.12 -7.19 -18.25
CA THR A 141 -5.10 -8.03 -19.45
C THR A 141 -6.38 -8.86 -19.55
N VAL A 142 -6.85 -9.45 -18.44
CA VAL A 142 -8.12 -10.20 -18.42
C VAL A 142 -9.28 -9.31 -18.84
N PHE A 143 -9.45 -8.14 -18.19
CA PHE A 143 -10.52 -7.19 -18.52
C PHE A 143 -10.44 -6.67 -19.95
N GLY A 144 -9.23 -6.34 -20.42
CA GLY A 144 -9.01 -5.79 -21.76
C GLY A 144 -9.21 -6.80 -22.90
N CYS A 145 -9.03 -8.10 -22.63
CA CYS A 145 -9.23 -9.15 -23.63
C CYS A 145 -10.69 -9.56 -23.81
N ILE A 146 -11.61 -9.16 -22.92
CA ILE A 146 -13.02 -9.58 -23.00
C ILE A 146 -13.73 -9.05 -24.25
N PRO A 147 -13.71 -7.74 -24.56
CA PRO A 147 -14.38 -7.23 -25.76
C PRO A 147 -13.93 -7.91 -27.07
N PRO A 148 -12.61 -8.07 -27.35
CA PRO A 148 -12.19 -8.73 -28.58
C PRO A 148 -12.52 -10.22 -28.59
N LEU A 149 -12.40 -10.93 -27.46
CA LEU A 149 -12.75 -12.36 -27.39
C LEU A 149 -14.26 -12.58 -27.56
N ALA A 150 -15.10 -11.75 -26.95
CA ALA A 150 -16.55 -11.82 -27.10
C ALA A 150 -16.97 -11.58 -28.56
N TYR A 151 -16.34 -10.61 -29.23
CA TYR A 151 -16.60 -10.34 -30.64
C TYR A 151 -16.17 -11.50 -31.55
N LEU A 152 -15.01 -12.12 -31.30
CA LEU A 152 -14.48 -13.21 -32.12
C LEU A 152 -15.25 -14.54 -31.94
N VAL A 153 -15.67 -14.86 -30.70
CA VAL A 153 -16.29 -16.15 -30.38
C VAL A 153 -17.81 -16.13 -30.56
N LYS A 154 -18.47 -15.07 -30.08
CA LYS A 154 -19.93 -14.98 -30.04
C LYS A 154 -20.50 -14.02 -31.08
N GLY A 155 -19.67 -13.17 -31.69
CA GLY A 155 -20.15 -12.07 -32.54
C GLY A 155 -20.88 -10.97 -31.75
N GLU A 156 -20.82 -11.02 -30.40
CA GLU A 156 -21.53 -10.12 -29.51
C GLU A 156 -20.62 -8.97 -29.07
N ARG A 157 -21.21 -7.77 -28.92
CA ARG A 157 -20.53 -6.59 -28.40
C ARG A 157 -20.62 -6.59 -26.88
N MET A 158 -19.48 -6.67 -26.21
CA MET A 158 -19.37 -6.60 -24.76
C MET A 158 -18.40 -5.51 -24.35
N LEU A 159 -18.75 -4.79 -23.30
CA LEU A 159 -17.86 -3.83 -22.65
C LEU A 159 -16.83 -4.55 -21.79
N CYS A 160 -15.73 -3.88 -21.42
CA CYS A 160 -14.76 -4.44 -20.48
C CYS A 160 -15.41 -4.68 -19.12
N PHE A 161 -16.26 -3.76 -18.71
CA PHE A 161 -16.97 -3.78 -17.45
C PHE A 161 -18.27 -2.98 -17.54
N SER A 162 -19.22 -3.25 -16.64
CA SER A 162 -20.60 -2.71 -16.66
C SER A 162 -20.71 -1.24 -16.23
N LEU A 163 -19.91 -0.34 -16.82
CA LEU A 163 -19.95 1.11 -16.60
C LEU A 163 -20.04 1.87 -17.93
N VAL A 164 -21.00 2.77 -18.05
CA VAL A 164 -21.33 3.51 -19.28
C VAL A 164 -21.16 5.01 -19.07
N ILE A 165 -20.59 5.70 -20.07
CA ILE A 165 -20.49 7.16 -20.08
C ILE A 165 -21.90 7.77 -20.11
N PRO A 166 -22.19 8.81 -19.32
CA PRO A 166 -23.50 9.47 -19.32
C PRO A 166 -23.97 9.84 -20.74
N PHE A 167 -25.26 9.64 -21.01
CA PHE A 167 -25.91 9.97 -22.29
C PHE A 167 -25.45 9.16 -23.50
N THR A 168 -24.72 8.06 -23.30
CA THR A 168 -24.33 7.16 -24.39
C THR A 168 -25.21 5.89 -24.39
N ASP A 169 -25.43 5.32 -25.58
CA ASP A 169 -26.14 4.06 -25.73
C ASP A 169 -25.25 3.05 -26.44
N THR A 170 -25.01 1.90 -25.79
CA THR A 170 -24.11 0.85 -26.26
C THR A 170 -24.60 0.13 -27.52
N THR A 171 -25.87 0.29 -27.88
CA THR A 171 -26.44 -0.25 -29.13
C THR A 171 -25.89 0.48 -30.37
N ILE A 172 -25.58 1.78 -30.25
CA ILE A 172 -25.06 2.62 -31.32
C ILE A 172 -23.56 2.40 -31.46
N LEU A 173 -23.09 2.14 -32.70
CA LEU A 173 -21.70 1.76 -32.97
C LEU A 173 -20.67 2.82 -32.51
N SER A 174 -20.94 4.10 -32.75
CA SER A 174 -20.05 5.20 -32.36
C SER A 174 -19.92 5.32 -30.83
N HIS A 175 -21.05 5.21 -30.12
CA HIS A 175 -21.10 5.23 -28.67
C HIS A 175 -20.42 4.01 -28.04
N TYR A 176 -20.56 2.84 -28.65
CA TYR A 176 -19.84 1.63 -28.23
C TYR A 176 -18.32 1.83 -28.30
N PHE A 177 -17.78 2.29 -29.44
CA PHE A 177 -16.34 2.53 -29.57
C PHE A 177 -15.83 3.64 -28.63
N LEU A 178 -16.64 4.67 -28.38
CA LEU A 178 -16.33 5.72 -27.42
C LEU A 178 -16.21 5.16 -26.00
N ASN A 179 -17.19 4.38 -25.55
CA ASN A 179 -17.15 3.72 -24.24
C ASN A 179 -15.94 2.78 -24.14
N LEU A 180 -15.69 1.99 -25.18
CA LEU A 180 -14.58 1.05 -25.20
C LEU A 180 -13.22 1.76 -25.10
N ALA A 181 -13.00 2.83 -25.87
CA ALA A 181 -11.78 3.63 -25.81
C ALA A 181 -11.56 4.24 -24.42
N TRP A 182 -12.62 4.78 -23.82
CA TRP A 182 -12.57 5.33 -22.47
C TRP A 182 -12.29 4.24 -21.40
N GLN A 183 -12.94 3.08 -21.49
CA GLN A 183 -12.71 1.96 -20.56
C GLN A 183 -11.27 1.42 -20.65
N TYR A 184 -10.70 1.29 -21.85
CA TYR A 184 -9.28 0.93 -22.00
C TYR A 184 -8.36 1.98 -21.37
N TYR A 185 -8.68 3.26 -21.52
CA TYR A 185 -7.92 4.33 -20.86
C TYR A 185 -7.99 4.22 -19.33
N ILE A 186 -9.17 3.97 -18.76
CA ILE A 186 -9.35 3.74 -17.32
C ILE A 186 -8.57 2.51 -16.84
N LEU A 187 -8.54 1.42 -17.61
CA LEU A 187 -7.76 0.23 -17.26
C LEU A 187 -6.25 0.52 -17.22
N LEU A 188 -5.72 1.28 -18.19
CA LEU A 188 -4.31 1.71 -18.17
C LEU A 188 -4.02 2.63 -16.98
N LEU A 189 -4.95 3.53 -16.66
CA LEU A 189 -4.85 4.41 -15.51
C LEU A 189 -4.85 3.60 -14.20
N ALA A 190 -5.70 2.60 -14.09
CA ALA A 190 -5.78 1.72 -12.93
C ALA A 190 -4.49 0.92 -12.75
N LEU A 191 -3.94 0.33 -13.82
CA LEU A 191 -2.66 -0.38 -13.78
C LEU A 191 -1.56 0.47 -13.17
N ALA A 192 -1.34 1.66 -13.73
CA ALA A 192 -0.26 2.53 -13.31
C ALA A 192 -0.51 3.15 -11.93
N GLY A 193 -1.74 3.61 -11.66
CA GLY A 193 -2.11 4.32 -10.44
C GLY A 193 -2.15 3.42 -9.21
N PHE A 194 -2.83 2.27 -9.29
CA PHE A 194 -2.90 1.34 -8.17
C PHE A 194 -1.53 0.69 -7.90
N SER A 195 -0.80 0.28 -8.94
CA SER A 195 0.55 -0.26 -8.78
C SER A 195 1.48 0.74 -8.10
N ALA A 196 1.46 2.02 -8.51
CA ALA A 196 2.26 3.06 -7.86
C ALA A 196 1.86 3.24 -6.39
N ALA A 197 0.57 3.45 -6.12
CA ALA A 197 0.08 3.73 -4.77
C ALA A 197 0.39 2.62 -3.76
N GLU A 198 0.14 1.35 -4.13
CA GLU A 198 0.44 0.20 -3.27
C GLU A 198 1.96 -0.01 -3.09
N SER A 199 2.75 0.24 -4.15
CA SER A 199 4.21 0.13 -4.05
C SER A 199 4.82 1.20 -3.14
N VAL A 200 4.23 2.41 -3.10
CA VAL A 200 4.68 3.49 -2.21
C VAL A 200 4.45 3.15 -0.75
N ILE A 201 3.25 2.70 -0.38
CA ILE A 201 2.96 2.34 1.02
C ILE A 201 3.80 1.14 1.46
N LEU A 202 3.98 0.14 0.59
CA LEU A 202 4.89 -0.98 0.82
C LEU A 202 6.33 -0.50 1.06
N LEU A 203 6.84 0.44 0.26
CA LEU A 203 8.17 0.99 0.44
C LEU A 203 8.29 1.73 1.78
N PHE A 204 7.31 2.54 2.15
CA PHE A 204 7.35 3.30 3.40
C PHE A 204 7.26 2.43 4.65
N VAL A 205 6.32 1.47 4.68
CA VAL A 205 6.18 0.53 5.80
C VAL A 205 7.34 -0.46 5.82
N GLY A 206 7.76 -0.98 4.67
CA GLY A 206 8.93 -1.85 4.57
C GLY A 206 10.19 -1.17 5.11
N SER A 207 10.37 0.12 4.86
CA SER A 207 11.51 0.88 5.36
C SER A 207 11.52 1.06 6.89
N LEU A 208 10.36 1.06 7.55
CA LEU A 208 10.27 1.05 9.02
C LEU A 208 10.90 -0.19 9.63
N ALA A 209 10.70 -1.35 9.00
CA ALA A 209 11.38 -2.58 9.40
C ALA A 209 12.92 -2.44 9.28
N GLY A 210 13.40 -1.67 8.28
CA GLY A 210 14.82 -1.33 8.15
C GLY A 210 15.33 -0.44 9.28
N TYR A 211 14.55 0.58 9.68
CA TYR A 211 14.88 1.40 10.85
C TYR A 211 14.95 0.58 12.14
N ALA A 212 13.99 -0.33 12.34
CA ALA A 212 13.96 -1.23 13.50
C ALA A 212 15.20 -2.14 13.55
N ASP A 213 15.59 -2.74 12.42
CA ASP A 213 16.77 -3.59 12.32
C ASP A 213 18.08 -2.83 12.61
N VAL A 214 18.18 -1.57 12.15
CA VAL A 214 19.31 -0.69 12.48
C VAL A 214 19.33 -0.33 13.96
N LEU A 215 18.18 0.03 14.54
CA LEU A 215 18.08 0.34 15.97
C LEU A 215 18.53 -0.86 16.82
N LYS A 216 18.13 -2.07 16.43
CA LYS A 216 18.58 -3.30 17.07
C LYS A 216 20.09 -3.47 17.00
N ASN A 217 20.69 -3.27 15.83
CA ASN A 217 22.15 -3.34 15.69
C ASN A 217 22.87 -2.29 16.54
N GLU A 218 22.33 -1.07 16.66
CA GLU A 218 22.90 -0.03 17.51
C GLU A 218 22.83 -0.39 19.00
N ILE A 219 21.75 -1.05 19.46
CA ILE A 219 21.62 -1.57 20.83
C ILE A 219 22.58 -2.74 21.08
N ASP A 220 22.75 -3.65 20.10
CA ASP A 220 23.73 -4.72 20.20
C ASP A 220 25.17 -4.18 20.35
N GLU A 221 25.52 -3.15 19.58
CA GLU A 221 26.81 -2.46 19.70
C GLU A 221 26.94 -1.68 21.02
N LEU A 222 25.84 -1.13 21.55
CA LEU A 222 25.84 -0.53 22.89
C LEU A 222 26.17 -1.57 23.96
N ASN A 223 25.65 -2.80 23.83
CA ASN A 223 25.94 -3.88 24.79
C ASN A 223 27.43 -4.23 24.82
N SER A 224 28.12 -4.26 23.68
CA SER A 224 29.58 -4.50 23.68
C SER A 224 30.34 -3.32 24.29
N ILE A 225 29.95 -2.08 23.98
CA ILE A 225 30.59 -0.87 24.55
C ILE A 225 30.39 -0.81 26.08
N LEU A 226 29.23 -1.22 26.59
CA LEU A 226 28.96 -1.26 28.04
C LEU A 226 29.88 -2.24 28.77
N GLN A 227 30.16 -3.41 28.18
CA GLN A 227 31.09 -4.39 28.75
C GLN A 227 32.53 -3.87 28.78
N ASP A 228 32.96 -3.16 27.73
CA ASP A 228 34.29 -2.58 27.68
C ASP A 228 34.44 -1.37 28.61
N ALA A 229 33.40 -0.57 28.77
CA ALA A 229 33.37 0.56 29.70
C ALA A 229 33.43 0.11 31.17
N ASP A 230 32.82 -1.03 31.51
CA ASP A 230 32.93 -1.62 32.85
C ASP A 230 34.38 -2.03 33.19
N ARG A 231 35.18 -2.40 32.17
CA ARG A 231 36.60 -2.76 32.32
C ARG A 231 37.55 -1.58 32.32
N THR A 232 37.30 -0.58 31.47
CA THR A 232 38.23 0.53 31.18
C THR A 232 37.89 1.82 31.92
N GLY A 233 36.66 1.97 32.39
CA GLY A 233 36.17 3.18 33.09
C GLY A 233 35.83 4.37 32.18
N ASP A 234 36.13 4.31 30.88
CA ASP A 234 35.75 5.38 29.93
C ASP A 234 34.30 5.20 29.45
N ARG A 235 33.42 6.12 29.86
CA ARG A 235 31.99 6.13 29.51
C ARG A 235 31.62 7.17 28.45
N SER A 236 32.61 7.86 27.86
CA SER A 236 32.35 8.87 26.83
C SER A 236 31.61 8.27 25.61
N MET A 237 32.04 7.07 25.18
CA MET A 237 31.44 6.33 24.07
C MET A 237 30.03 5.81 24.38
N VAL A 238 29.78 5.36 25.61
CA VAL A 238 28.46 4.88 26.07
C VAL A 238 27.42 5.99 25.93
N LYS A 239 27.73 7.19 26.43
CA LYS A 239 26.81 8.35 26.36
C LYS A 239 26.49 8.74 24.92
N GLN A 240 27.50 8.81 24.06
CA GLN A 240 27.29 9.12 22.64
C GLN A 240 26.41 8.08 21.94
N LYS A 241 26.61 6.79 22.24
CA LYS A 241 25.83 5.70 21.66
C LYS A 241 24.38 5.71 22.12
N ILE A 242 24.12 5.94 23.42
CA ILE A 242 22.77 6.08 23.96
C ILE A 242 22.04 7.26 23.30
N LEU A 243 22.69 8.42 23.16
CA LEU A 243 22.09 9.57 22.47
C LEU A 243 21.73 9.25 21.01
N LYS A 244 22.60 8.52 20.30
CA LYS A 244 22.34 8.08 18.93
C LYS A 244 21.11 7.15 18.85
N ILE A 245 21.01 6.18 19.76
CA ILE A 245 19.86 5.25 19.86
C ILE A 245 18.56 6.01 20.13
N ILE A 246 18.57 6.98 21.05
CA ILE A 246 17.39 7.79 21.37
C ILE A 246 16.96 8.62 20.16
N CYS A 247 17.90 9.28 19.48
CA CYS A 247 17.60 10.07 18.29
C CYS A 247 17.03 9.19 17.17
N LEU A 248 17.57 7.98 16.99
CA LEU A 248 17.06 7.02 16.01
C LEU A 248 15.64 6.52 16.38
N HIS A 249 15.38 6.17 17.63
CA HIS A 249 14.06 5.73 18.08
C HIS A 249 13.03 6.87 18.00
N GLN A 250 13.39 8.10 18.33
CA GLN A 250 12.54 9.27 18.13
C GLN A 250 12.18 9.46 16.66
N ARG A 251 13.16 9.33 15.76
CA ARG A 251 12.94 9.39 14.30
C ARG A 251 11.96 8.31 13.83
N ILE A 252 12.01 7.10 14.40
CA ILE A 252 11.05 6.02 14.11
C ILE A 252 9.64 6.43 14.55
N LEU A 253 9.47 6.84 15.81
CA LEU A 253 8.16 7.22 16.34
C LEU A 253 7.52 8.39 15.57
N GLU A 254 8.32 9.38 15.16
CA GLU A 254 7.87 10.49 14.31
C GLU A 254 7.45 10.00 12.92
N TYR A 255 8.23 9.10 12.32
CA TYR A 255 7.92 8.53 11.01
C TYR A 255 6.63 7.70 11.05
N GLU A 256 6.44 6.85 12.06
CA GLU A 256 5.22 6.05 12.24
C GLU A 256 3.99 6.92 12.45
N LYS A 257 4.11 7.94 13.30
CA LYS A 257 3.02 8.88 13.57
C LYS A 257 2.60 9.63 12.32
N ASP A 258 3.56 10.16 11.55
CA ASP A 258 3.27 10.85 10.31
C ASP A 258 2.61 9.92 9.28
N LEU A 259 3.06 8.66 9.22
CA LEU A 259 2.49 7.66 8.32
C LEU A 259 1.03 7.37 8.69
N GLU A 260 0.76 7.09 9.96
CA GLU A 260 -0.60 6.78 10.43
C GLU A 260 -1.54 7.96 10.23
N GLU A 261 -1.16 9.18 10.61
CA GLU A 261 -2.02 10.36 10.48
C GLU A 261 -2.44 10.64 9.02
N ARG A 262 -1.55 10.39 8.06
CA ARG A 262 -1.81 10.66 6.63
C ARG A 262 -2.50 9.50 5.91
N TYR A 263 -2.22 8.26 6.30
CA TYR A 263 -2.79 7.08 5.65
C TYR A 263 -4.06 6.54 6.30
N SER A 264 -4.43 6.94 7.53
CA SER A 264 -5.58 6.38 8.24
C SER A 264 -6.89 6.46 7.43
N LEU A 265 -7.16 7.60 6.78
CA LEU A 265 -8.32 7.76 5.91
C LEU A 265 -8.23 6.91 4.64
N ASN A 266 -7.06 6.86 4.00
CA ASN A 266 -6.83 6.04 2.81
C ASN A 266 -7.06 4.55 3.13
N ASN A 267 -6.56 4.08 4.27
CA ASN A 267 -6.71 2.71 4.74
C ASN A 267 -8.19 2.38 5.02
N PHE A 268 -8.93 3.30 5.62
CA PHE A 268 -10.37 3.15 5.84
C PHE A 268 -11.15 2.98 4.54
N VAL A 269 -10.94 3.88 3.58
CA VAL A 269 -11.64 3.79 2.29
C VAL A 269 -11.23 2.53 1.54
N GLN A 270 -9.95 2.13 1.60
CA GLN A 270 -9.46 0.90 1.01
C GLN A 270 -10.16 -0.33 1.60
N VAL A 271 -10.17 -0.50 2.92
CA VAL A 271 -10.82 -1.64 3.58
C VAL A 271 -12.32 -1.67 3.27
N PHE A 272 -13.00 -0.52 3.33
CA PHE A 272 -14.43 -0.44 3.05
C PHE A 272 -14.77 -0.75 1.59
N SER A 273 -13.98 -0.25 0.64
CA SER A 273 -14.19 -0.50 -0.79
C SER A 273 -13.94 -1.97 -1.14
N VAL A 274 -12.89 -2.56 -0.57
CA VAL A 274 -12.57 -3.99 -0.72
C VAL A 274 -13.72 -4.86 -0.19
N MET A 275 -14.29 -4.51 0.97
CA MET A 275 -15.44 -5.22 1.54
C MET A 275 -16.63 -5.29 0.60
N LEU A 276 -17.04 -4.14 0.06
CA LEU A 276 -18.16 -4.05 -0.88
C LEU A 276 -17.86 -4.84 -2.16
N THR A 277 -16.65 -4.67 -2.69
CA THR A 277 -16.22 -5.30 -3.95
C THR A 277 -16.13 -6.82 -3.81
N LEU A 278 -15.52 -7.34 -2.74
CA LEU A 278 -15.41 -8.78 -2.51
C LEU A 278 -16.76 -9.44 -2.27
N GLY A 279 -17.64 -8.80 -1.49
CA GLY A 279 -18.99 -9.31 -1.25
C GLY A 279 -19.81 -9.43 -2.52
N GLY A 280 -19.82 -8.37 -3.34
CA GLY A 280 -20.51 -8.39 -4.64
C GLY A 280 -19.90 -9.37 -5.62
N ALA A 281 -18.57 -9.36 -5.79
CA ALA A 281 -17.87 -10.18 -6.77
C ALA A 281 -17.95 -11.69 -6.44
N LEU A 282 -17.87 -12.09 -5.17
CA LEU A 282 -18.01 -13.50 -4.79
C LEU A 282 -19.41 -14.04 -5.09
N PHE A 283 -20.46 -13.27 -4.77
CA PHE A 283 -21.82 -13.63 -5.14
C PHE A 283 -21.99 -13.74 -6.66
N LEU A 284 -21.43 -12.80 -7.42
CA LEU A 284 -21.45 -12.84 -8.89
C LEU A 284 -20.67 -14.04 -9.47
N CYS A 285 -19.55 -14.45 -8.87
CA CYS A 285 -18.83 -15.66 -9.29
C CYS A 285 -19.73 -16.89 -9.24
N ILE A 286 -20.54 -17.02 -8.20
CA ILE A 286 -21.44 -18.15 -8.00
C ILE A 286 -22.54 -18.18 -9.05
N ILE A 287 -23.14 -17.02 -9.37
CA ILE A 287 -24.25 -16.93 -10.33
C ILE A 287 -23.78 -17.03 -11.78
N THR A 288 -22.73 -16.30 -12.13
CA THR A 288 -22.34 -16.09 -13.53
C THR A 288 -21.22 -17.00 -14.00
N ASN A 289 -20.44 -17.57 -13.07
CA ASN A 289 -19.23 -18.35 -13.36
C ASN A 289 -18.25 -17.62 -14.31
N SER A 290 -18.17 -16.28 -14.20
CA SER A 290 -17.36 -15.44 -15.09
C SER A 290 -15.91 -15.33 -14.61
N ILE A 291 -14.95 -15.54 -15.53
CA ILE A 291 -13.50 -15.41 -15.29
C ILE A 291 -13.13 -14.02 -14.76
N THR A 292 -13.86 -12.98 -15.19
CA THR A 292 -13.68 -11.61 -14.73
C THR A 292 -13.87 -11.48 -13.24
N MET A 293 -14.95 -12.07 -12.72
CA MET A 293 -15.30 -11.97 -11.30
C MET A 293 -14.29 -12.72 -10.43
N TYR A 294 -13.83 -13.90 -10.87
CA TYR A 294 -12.76 -14.63 -10.19
C TYR A 294 -11.47 -13.79 -10.12
N THR A 295 -11.15 -13.08 -11.20
CA THR A 295 -9.97 -12.21 -11.26
C THR A 295 -10.10 -11.01 -10.30
N VAL A 296 -11.29 -10.40 -10.21
CA VAL A 296 -11.58 -9.33 -9.24
C VAL A 296 -11.44 -9.83 -7.81
N VAL A 297 -12.07 -10.97 -7.49
CA VAL A 297 -12.00 -11.56 -6.15
C VAL A 297 -10.56 -11.81 -5.74
N LEU A 298 -9.76 -12.45 -6.60
CA LEU A 298 -8.35 -12.71 -6.31
C LEU A 298 -7.55 -11.42 -6.14
N CYS A 299 -7.70 -10.46 -7.06
CA CYS A 299 -6.96 -9.19 -7.01
C CYS A 299 -7.26 -8.40 -5.73
N VAL A 300 -8.54 -8.26 -5.37
CA VAL A 300 -8.98 -7.48 -4.22
C VAL A 300 -8.67 -8.20 -2.91
N ALA A 301 -8.72 -9.54 -2.88
CA ALA A 301 -8.31 -10.32 -1.73
C ALA A 301 -6.79 -10.20 -1.46
N ILE A 302 -5.96 -10.26 -2.51
CA ILE A 302 -4.51 -10.05 -2.37
C ILE A 302 -4.23 -8.61 -1.91
N GLN A 303 -4.92 -7.61 -2.46
CA GLN A 303 -4.77 -6.23 -2.04
C GLN A 303 -5.09 -6.00 -0.55
N LEU A 304 -6.15 -6.65 -0.03
CA LEU A 304 -6.46 -6.59 1.40
C LEU A 304 -5.40 -7.32 2.24
N PHE A 305 -4.95 -8.49 1.77
CA PHE A 305 -3.92 -9.27 2.43
C PHE A 305 -2.62 -8.48 2.55
N GLU A 306 -2.17 -7.82 1.47
CA GLU A 306 -0.98 -6.97 1.46
C GLU A 306 -1.07 -5.85 2.50
N LEU A 307 -2.18 -5.11 2.54
CA LEU A 307 -2.38 -4.04 3.52
C LEU A 307 -2.34 -4.55 4.97
N CYS A 308 -3.02 -5.66 5.26
CA CYS A 308 -3.03 -6.28 6.58
C CYS A 308 -1.68 -6.89 6.97
N LEU A 309 -0.92 -7.42 6.00
CA LEU A 309 0.42 -7.93 6.20
C LEU A 309 1.38 -6.79 6.54
N LEU A 310 1.30 -5.65 5.86
CA LEU A 310 2.09 -4.46 6.17
C LEU A 310 1.88 -3.99 7.61
N GLY A 311 0.63 -3.88 8.04
CA GLY A 311 0.33 -3.52 9.43
C GLY A 311 0.85 -4.55 10.44
N THR A 312 0.80 -5.85 10.11
CA THR A 312 1.37 -6.91 10.97
C THR A 312 2.89 -6.83 11.05
N ILE A 313 3.57 -6.57 9.92
CA ILE A 313 5.04 -6.39 9.90
C ILE A 313 5.42 -5.23 10.81
N LEU A 314 4.67 -4.13 10.78
CA LEU A 314 4.91 -2.98 11.65
C LEU A 314 4.77 -3.34 13.13
N SER A 315 3.65 -3.96 13.52
CA SER A 315 3.43 -4.39 14.92
C SER A 315 4.52 -5.35 15.41
N VAL A 316 4.87 -6.36 14.61
CA VAL A 316 5.94 -7.32 14.96
C VAL A 316 7.29 -6.62 15.12
N LYS A 317 7.60 -5.64 14.26
CA LYS A 317 8.85 -4.88 14.37
C LYS A 317 8.89 -3.98 15.60
N ASN A 318 7.75 -3.45 16.02
CA ASN A 318 7.64 -2.68 17.25
C ASN A 318 7.80 -3.55 18.50
N GLU A 319 7.22 -4.76 18.51
CA GLU A 319 7.45 -5.76 19.56
C GLU A 319 8.94 -6.19 19.61
N GLU A 320 9.58 -6.37 18.44
CA GLU A 320 11.02 -6.67 18.37
C GLU A 320 11.88 -5.55 18.96
N ILE A 321 11.52 -4.28 18.72
CA ILE A 321 12.21 -3.13 19.33
C ILE A 321 12.05 -3.17 20.85
N GLU A 322 10.83 -3.33 21.36
CA GLU A 322 10.57 -3.42 22.80
C GLU A 322 11.41 -4.54 23.45
N ALA A 323 11.38 -5.74 22.87
CA ALA A 323 12.12 -6.90 23.36
C ALA A 323 13.64 -6.66 23.32
N THR A 324 14.15 -5.99 22.29
CA THR A 324 15.58 -5.66 22.17
C THR A 324 16.00 -4.65 23.24
N VAL A 325 15.20 -3.62 23.48
CA VAL A 325 15.46 -2.63 24.53
C VAL A 325 15.44 -3.30 25.90
N TYR A 326 14.46 -4.18 26.18
CA TYR A 326 14.37 -4.94 27.42
C TYR A 326 15.60 -5.82 27.69
N ASN A 327 16.07 -6.53 26.66
CA ASN A 327 17.20 -7.47 26.74
C ASN A 327 18.58 -6.78 26.67
N SER A 328 18.63 -5.45 26.60
CA SER A 328 19.90 -4.72 26.68
C SER A 328 20.58 -4.88 28.04
N LEU A 329 21.88 -4.61 28.11
CA LEU A 329 22.66 -4.66 29.36
C LEU A 329 22.42 -3.42 30.24
N TRP A 330 21.17 -3.00 30.40
CA TRP A 330 20.75 -1.80 31.14
C TRP A 330 21.24 -1.80 32.59
N TYR A 331 21.52 -2.97 33.18
CA TYR A 331 22.04 -3.07 34.53
C TYR A 331 23.49 -2.57 34.66
N LEU A 332 24.28 -2.58 33.58
CA LEU A 332 25.66 -2.04 33.52
C LEU A 332 25.70 -0.51 33.32
N MET A 333 24.56 0.11 32.98
CA MET A 333 24.48 1.56 32.76
C MET A 333 24.54 2.35 34.08
N ASP A 334 25.07 3.57 34.03
CA ASP A 334 25.04 4.50 35.17
C ASP A 334 23.64 5.05 35.45
N ARG A 335 23.45 5.70 36.61
CA ARG A 335 22.13 6.24 37.01
C ARG A 335 21.52 7.20 35.98
N SER A 336 22.34 8.07 35.38
CA SER A 336 21.88 9.03 34.37
C SER A 336 21.49 8.36 33.05
N GLU A 337 22.28 7.37 32.63
CA GLU A 337 22.06 6.55 31.44
C GLU A 337 20.80 5.69 31.59
N LYS A 338 20.66 4.98 32.73
CA LYS A 338 19.47 4.20 33.10
C LYS A 338 18.21 5.04 33.05
N SER A 339 18.23 6.25 33.62
CA SER A 339 17.05 7.13 33.61
C SER A 339 16.61 7.48 32.18
N THR A 340 17.56 7.71 31.29
CA THR A 340 17.27 8.07 29.90
C THR A 340 16.79 6.85 29.11
N PHE A 341 17.42 5.70 29.34
CA PHE A 341 17.05 4.43 28.72
C PHE A 341 15.69 3.93 29.18
N LEU A 342 15.28 4.22 30.42
CA LEU A 342 13.94 3.91 30.92
C LEU A 342 12.85 4.68 30.17
N ILE A 343 13.12 5.93 29.78
CA ILE A 343 12.20 6.72 28.94
C ILE A 343 12.10 6.07 27.55
N LEU A 344 13.22 5.65 26.96
CA LEU A 344 13.23 4.92 25.69
C LEU A 344 12.35 3.66 25.78
N PHE A 345 12.55 2.85 26.82
CA PHE A 345 11.79 1.62 27.05
C PHE A 345 10.29 1.91 27.21
N HIS A 346 9.91 2.87 28.05
CA HIS A 346 8.50 3.25 28.22
C HIS A 346 7.88 3.71 26.89
N ARG A 347 8.64 4.40 26.02
CA ARG A 347 8.12 4.86 24.73
C ARG A 347 7.99 3.73 23.71
N SER A 348 8.90 2.73 23.73
CA SER A 348 8.77 1.57 22.85
C SER A 348 7.54 0.70 23.15
N GLN A 349 7.08 0.67 24.41
CA GLN A 349 5.85 -0.04 24.81
C GLN A 349 4.55 0.59 24.28
N HIS A 350 4.64 1.83 23.79
CA HIS A 350 3.51 2.58 23.24
C HIS A 350 3.81 3.03 21.81
N ALA A 351 4.35 2.10 21.01
CA ALA A 351 4.60 2.33 19.58
C ALA A 351 3.28 2.52 18.82
N VAL A 352 3.35 3.26 17.70
CA VAL A 352 2.16 3.56 16.90
C VAL A 352 1.85 2.36 16.01
N GLU A 353 0.62 1.86 16.09
CA GLU A 353 0.13 0.84 15.17
C GLU A 353 -0.54 1.50 13.96
N MET A 354 -0.48 0.82 12.81
CA MET A 354 -1.29 1.22 11.65
C MET A 354 -2.75 0.84 11.87
N THR A 355 -3.67 1.79 11.67
CA THR A 355 -5.10 1.56 11.94
C THR A 355 -6.01 1.86 10.75
N VAL A 356 -7.24 1.36 10.86
CA VAL A 356 -8.37 1.67 9.98
C VAL A 356 -9.16 2.81 10.63
N ALA A 357 -8.83 4.06 10.34
CA ALA A 357 -9.47 5.26 10.90
C ALA A 357 -9.63 5.23 12.44
N ASN A 358 -8.60 4.79 13.19
CA ASN A 358 -8.61 4.60 14.65
C ASN A 358 -9.68 3.62 15.17
N MET A 359 -10.35 2.85 14.32
CA MET A 359 -11.39 1.89 14.74
C MET A 359 -10.80 0.53 15.11
N GLY A 360 -9.67 0.16 14.52
CA GLY A 360 -8.97 -1.11 14.78
C GLY A 360 -7.64 -1.20 14.02
N SER A 361 -6.72 -2.03 14.52
CA SER A 361 -5.41 -2.19 13.91
C SER A 361 -5.45 -3.04 12.65
N LEU A 362 -4.64 -2.64 11.66
CA LEU A 362 -4.44 -3.39 10.43
C LEU A 362 -3.55 -4.60 10.73
N ASN A 363 -4.15 -5.79 10.76
CA ASN A 363 -3.40 -7.03 10.96
C ASN A 363 -4.02 -8.23 10.24
N ILE A 364 -3.32 -9.36 10.23
CA ILE A 364 -3.82 -10.61 9.60
C ILE A 364 -5.11 -11.11 10.27
N VAL A 365 -5.30 -10.83 11.56
CA VAL A 365 -6.54 -11.20 12.28
C VAL A 365 -7.74 -10.45 11.71
N LEU A 366 -7.58 -9.16 11.41
CA LEU A 366 -8.58 -8.37 10.70
C LEU A 366 -8.87 -9.00 9.33
N PHE A 367 -7.86 -9.28 8.51
CA PHE A 367 -8.04 -9.93 7.20
C PHE A 367 -8.90 -11.21 7.27
N VAL A 368 -8.58 -12.13 8.18
CA VAL A 368 -9.36 -13.38 8.35
C VAL A 368 -10.80 -13.08 8.80
N THR A 369 -10.97 -12.10 9.68
CA THR A 369 -12.29 -11.68 10.17
C THR A 369 -13.15 -11.14 9.04
N ILE A 370 -12.56 -10.28 8.20
CA ILE A 370 -13.18 -9.71 7.00
C ILE A 370 -13.64 -10.83 6.05
N LEU A 371 -12.75 -11.76 5.70
CA LEU A 371 -13.08 -12.86 4.79
C LEU A 371 -14.20 -13.76 5.34
N ARG A 372 -14.18 -14.09 6.65
CA ARG A 372 -15.24 -14.88 7.29
C ARG A 372 -16.59 -14.17 7.21
N LYS A 373 -16.62 -12.85 7.40
CA LYS A 373 -17.85 -12.05 7.31
C LYS A 373 -18.39 -12.00 5.88
N ILE A 374 -17.52 -11.79 4.89
CA ILE A 374 -17.91 -11.79 3.47
C ILE A 374 -18.44 -13.18 3.05
N TYR A 375 -17.77 -14.25 3.46
CA TYR A 375 -18.24 -15.61 3.18
C TYR A 375 -19.61 -15.86 3.81
N GLY A 376 -19.80 -15.52 5.09
CA GLY A 376 -21.09 -15.65 5.77
C GLY A 376 -22.21 -14.84 5.08
N PHE A 377 -21.91 -13.61 4.66
CA PHE A 377 -22.83 -12.77 3.89
C PHE A 377 -23.19 -13.39 2.54
N THR A 378 -22.21 -13.91 1.81
CA THR A 378 -22.42 -14.57 0.52
C THR A 378 -23.29 -15.81 0.67
N MET A 379 -23.03 -16.66 1.66
CA MET A 379 -23.84 -17.84 1.96
C MET A 379 -25.28 -17.48 2.34
N MET A 380 -25.47 -16.40 3.11
CA MET A 380 -26.80 -15.89 3.43
C MET A 380 -27.54 -15.46 2.15
N LEU A 381 -26.89 -14.68 1.27
CA LEU A 381 -27.47 -14.27 0.00
C LEU A 381 -27.83 -15.47 -0.90
N MET A 382 -26.98 -16.50 -0.93
CA MET A 382 -27.28 -17.73 -1.67
C MET A 382 -28.55 -18.41 -1.17
N ASN A 383 -28.76 -18.49 0.15
CA ASN A 383 -29.97 -19.08 0.73
C ASN A 383 -31.25 -18.26 0.47
N PHE A 384 -31.12 -16.97 0.15
CA PHE A 384 -32.28 -16.14 -0.23
C PHE A 384 -32.57 -16.18 -1.73
N TYR A 385 -31.56 -16.47 -2.55
CA TYR A 385 -31.68 -16.48 -4.01
C TYR A 385 -31.99 -17.86 -4.60
N GLY A 386 -31.51 -18.93 -3.96
CA GLY A 386 -31.85 -20.32 -4.28
C GLY A 386 -33.00 -20.82 -3.41
#